data_AF-S2EQV8-F1
#
_entry.id   AF-S2EQV8-F1
#
_cell.length_a   1.000
_cell.length_b   1.000
_cell.length_c   1.000
_cell.angle_alpha   90.00
_cell.angle_beta   90.00
_cell.angle_gamma   90.00
#
_symmetry.space_group_name_H-M   'P 1'
#
loop_
_entity.id
_entity.type
_entity.pdbx_description
1 polymer ?
#
loop_
_entity_poly.entity_id
_entity_poly.type
_entity_poly.pdbx_seq_one_letter_code
_entity_poly.pdbx_strand_id
1 'polypeptide(L)'
;MNRSMIDILACPIDKNHPLELYEIKEKDNVVSEGALFCPKCSRFYPIIEEIPIMLPDELRNKEQEMEFLTNNKQKLPDKIITMANPWHL
;
A
#
# COMPACT_ATOMS: atom_id res chain seq x y z
N MET A 1 -8.50 1.89 8.11
CA MET A 1 -8.65 0.48 7.74
C MET A 1 -8.67 -0.42 8.96
N ASN A 2 -9.70 -1.24 9.13
CA ASN A 2 -9.75 -2.29 10.15
C ASN A 2 -8.77 -3.42 9.83
N ARG A 3 -7.97 -3.84 10.81
CA ARG A 3 -6.97 -4.91 10.64
C ARG A 3 -7.58 -6.23 10.13
N SER A 4 -8.79 -6.57 10.58
CA SER A 4 -9.51 -7.78 10.17
C SER A 4 -9.90 -7.83 8.69
N MET A 5 -9.87 -6.70 7.95
CA MET A 5 -10.07 -6.72 6.50
C MET A 5 -8.83 -7.21 5.75
N ILE A 6 -7.63 -7.09 6.33
CA ILE A 6 -6.38 -7.47 5.65
C ILE A 6 -6.33 -8.98 5.43
N ASP A 7 -6.89 -9.74 6.37
CA ASP A 7 -6.92 -11.20 6.35
C ASP A 7 -7.75 -11.80 5.19
N ILE A 8 -8.53 -10.97 4.50
CA ILE A 8 -9.33 -11.38 3.32
C ILE A 8 -8.89 -10.69 2.03
N LEU A 9 -8.00 -9.71 2.09
CA LEU A 9 -7.60 -8.91 0.94
C LEU A 9 -6.45 -9.57 0.19
N ALA A 10 -6.73 -9.95 -1.05
CA ALA A 10 -5.73 -10.42 -1.98
C ALA A 10 -5.32 -9.31 -2.96
N CYS A 11 -4.14 -9.45 -3.56
CA CYS A 11 -3.70 -8.53 -4.61
C CYS A 11 -4.69 -8.54 -5.80
N PRO A 12 -5.15 -7.38 -6.31
CA PRO A 12 -6.08 -7.30 -7.44
C PRO A 12 -5.49 -7.81 -8.76
N ILE A 13 -4.16 -7.92 -8.87
CA ILE A 13 -3.48 -8.30 -10.11
C ILE A 13 -3.22 -9.81 -10.20
N ASP A 14 -2.62 -10.38 -9.15
CA ASP A 14 -2.17 -11.78 -9.16
C ASP A 14 -2.90 -12.68 -8.15
N LYS A 15 -3.89 -12.11 -7.42
CA LYS A 15 -4.70 -12.77 -6.40
C LYS A 15 -3.87 -13.37 -5.25
N ASN A 16 -2.63 -12.91 -5.06
CA ASN A 16 -1.78 -13.40 -4.00
C ASN A 16 -2.27 -12.92 -2.63
N HIS A 17 -2.13 -13.80 -1.64
CA HIS A 17 -2.42 -13.56 -0.23
C HIS A 17 -1.42 -14.37 0.61
N PRO A 18 -0.92 -13.86 1.75
CA PRO A 18 -1.25 -12.57 2.36
C PRO A 18 -0.54 -11.38 1.72
N LEU A 19 -1.13 -10.19 1.90
CA LEU A 19 -0.47 -8.90 1.65
C LEU A 19 0.26 -8.45 2.92
N GLU A 20 1.43 -7.84 2.75
CA GLU A 20 2.19 -7.27 3.85
C GLU A 20 1.67 -5.87 4.17
N LEU A 21 1.27 -5.62 5.42
CA LEU A 21 0.81 -4.30 5.88
C LEU A 21 1.95 -3.52 6.51
N TYR A 22 2.09 -2.26 6.10
CA TYR A 22 2.96 -1.26 6.69
C TYR A 22 2.12 -0.12 7.24
N GLU A 23 2.04 -0.03 8.55
CA GLU A 23 1.27 1.00 9.24
C GLU A 23 2.12 2.26 9.45
N ILE A 24 1.62 3.42 9.02
CA ILE A 24 2.31 4.71 9.17
C ILE A 24 1.64 5.55 10.26
N LYS A 25 0.30 5.57 10.27
CA LYS A 25 -0.51 6.20 11.31
C LYS A 25 -1.66 5.28 11.69
N GLU A 26 -1.87 5.12 12.98
CA GLU A 26 -2.96 4.35 13.57
C GLU A 26 -3.75 5.27 14.52
N LYS A 27 -5.08 5.15 14.49
CA LYS A 27 -5.99 5.82 15.42
C LYS A 27 -7.08 4.83 15.81
N ASP A 28 -7.32 4.65 17.11
CA ASP A 28 -8.41 3.81 17.63
C ASP A 28 -8.45 2.38 17.02
N ASN A 29 -7.29 1.74 16.86
CA ASN A 29 -7.12 0.41 16.25
C ASN A 29 -7.47 0.35 14.74
N VAL A 30 -7.53 1.51 14.10
CA VAL A 30 -7.78 1.71 12.67
C VAL A 30 -6.55 2.35 12.03
N VAL A 31 -6.01 1.72 10.98
CA VAL A 31 -4.87 2.27 10.24
C VAL A 31 -5.37 3.41 9.36
N SER A 32 -4.98 4.65 9.67
CA SER A 32 -5.38 5.85 8.91
C SER A 32 -4.48 6.13 7.72
N GLU A 33 -3.19 5.81 7.85
CA GLU A 33 -2.21 5.92 6.78
C GLU A 33 -1.28 4.71 6.82
N GLY A 34 -0.96 4.16 5.65
CA GLY A 34 -0.18 2.93 5.55
C GLY A 34 0.01 2.47 4.10
N ALA A 35 0.62 1.32 3.90
CA ALA A 35 0.71 0.69 2.59
C ALA A 35 0.52 -0.83 2.72
N LEU A 36 -0.18 -1.42 1.75
CA LEU A 36 -0.19 -2.86 1.54
C LEU A 36 0.85 -3.19 0.46
N PHE A 37 1.58 -4.28 0.60
CA PHE A 37 2.56 -4.74 -0.37
C PHE A 37 2.33 -6.20 -0.73
N CYS A 38 2.32 -6.49 -2.02
CA CYS A 38 2.25 -7.85 -2.52
C CYS A 38 3.68 -8.41 -2.71
N PRO A 39 4.10 -9.43 -1.94
CA PRO A 39 5.44 -10.00 -2.08
C PRO A 39 5.66 -10.74 -3.41
N LYS A 40 4.58 -11.09 -4.13
CA LYS A 40 4.66 -11.88 -5.37
C LYS A 40 4.89 -11.02 -6.61
N CYS A 41 4.11 -9.95 -6.79
CA CYS A 41 4.26 -9.04 -7.94
C CYS A 41 4.94 -7.70 -7.60
N SER A 42 5.41 -7.55 -6.35
CA SER A 42 6.09 -6.36 -5.84
C SER A 42 5.28 -5.06 -5.97
N ARG A 43 3.95 -5.15 -6.06
CA ARG A 43 3.08 -3.97 -6.08
C ARG A 43 2.78 -3.50 -4.68
N PHE A 44 2.74 -2.20 -4.49
CA PHE A 44 2.19 -1.60 -3.27
C PHE A 44 0.82 -0.98 -3.55
N TYR A 45 0.02 -0.80 -2.50
CA TYR A 45 -1.26 -0.11 -2.50
C TYR A 45 -1.29 0.84 -1.30
N PRO A 46 -1.37 2.17 -1.50
CA PRO A 46 -1.39 3.11 -0.40
C PRO A 46 -2.73 3.05 0.35
N ILE A 47 -2.69 3.25 1.66
CA ILE A 47 -3.84 3.47 2.54
C ILE A 47 -3.82 4.95 2.89
N ILE A 48 -4.83 5.69 2.44
CA ILE A 48 -4.99 7.12 2.66
C ILE A 48 -6.37 7.34 3.25
N GLU A 49 -6.46 8.13 4.32
CA GLU A 49 -7.73 8.38 5.03
C GLU A 49 -8.48 7.08 5.35
N GLU A 50 -7.76 6.09 5.87
CA GLU A 50 -8.30 4.77 6.25
C GLU A 50 -8.75 3.87 5.08
N ILE A 51 -8.65 4.34 3.84
CA ILE A 51 -9.11 3.64 2.63
C ILE A 51 -7.90 3.05 1.85
N PRO A 52 -7.83 1.73 1.65
CA PRO A 52 -6.82 1.12 0.78
C PRO A 52 -7.16 1.35 -0.70
N ILE A 53 -6.27 2.00 -1.43
CA ILE A 53 -6.44 2.28 -2.87
C ILE A 53 -5.87 1.10 -3.68
N MET A 54 -6.72 0.09 -3.94
CA MET A 54 -6.35 -1.15 -4.62
C MET A 54 -6.78 -1.17 -6.09
N LEU A 55 -6.42 -0.10 -6.83
CA LEU A 55 -6.77 0.04 -8.24
C LEU A 55 -5.83 -0.77 -9.15
N PRO A 56 -6.33 -1.29 -10.29
CA PRO A 56 -5.50 -1.80 -11.37
C PRO A 56 -4.56 -0.72 -11.90
N ASP A 57 -3.41 -1.13 -12.44
CA ASP A 57 -2.34 -0.20 -12.85
C ASP A 57 -2.81 0.90 -13.82
N GLU A 58 -3.76 0.59 -14.71
CA GLU A 58 -4.34 1.53 -15.68
C GLU A 58 -5.13 2.68 -15.06
N LEU A 59 -5.63 2.49 -13.83
CA LEU A 59 -6.46 3.46 -13.10
C LEU A 59 -5.70 4.16 -11.96
N ARG A 60 -4.39 3.88 -11.82
CA ARG A 60 -3.58 4.46 -10.75
C ARG A 60 -3.16 5.89 -11.09
N ASN A 61 -3.25 6.78 -10.11
CA ASN A 61 -2.76 8.15 -10.23
C ASN A 61 -1.30 8.22 -9.79
N LYS A 62 -0.39 8.34 -10.77
CA LYS A 62 1.05 8.43 -10.53
C LYS A 62 1.44 9.60 -9.61
N GLU A 63 0.85 10.77 -9.80
CA GLU A 63 1.21 11.96 -9.01
C GLU A 63 0.90 11.75 -7.53
N GLN A 64 -0.31 11.28 -7.23
CA GLN A 64 -0.75 10.98 -5.87
C GLN A 64 0.11 9.89 -5.20
N GLU A 65 0.49 8.85 -5.95
CA GLU A 65 1.32 7.78 -5.40
C GLU A 65 2.77 8.22 -5.17
N MET A 66 3.34 9.02 -6.06
CA MET A 66 4.67 9.60 -5.87
C MET A 66 4.72 10.58 -4.70
N GLU A 67 3.66 11.37 -4.51
CA GLU A 67 3.51 12.24 -3.34
C GLU A 67 3.43 11.42 -2.05
N PHE A 68 2.61 10.36 -2.03
CA PHE A 68 2.51 9.44 -0.90
C PHE A 68 3.87 8.82 -0.54
N LEU A 69 4.61 8.32 -1.54
CA LEU A 69 5.93 7.73 -1.33
C LEU A 69 6.92 8.78 -0.79
N THR A 70 6.90 10.01 -1.30
CA THR A 70 7.78 11.09 -0.86
C THR A 70 7.51 11.49 0.58
N ASN A 71 6.24 11.66 0.93
CA ASN A 71 5.80 12.06 2.28
C ASN A 71 6.09 10.99 3.33
N ASN A 72 6.07 9.71 2.92
CA ASN A 72 6.21 8.57 3.82
C ASN A 72 7.53 7.81 3.67
N LYS A 73 8.50 8.36 2.92
CA LYS A 73 9.78 7.72 2.59
C LYS A 73 10.53 7.14 3.79
N GLN A 74 10.52 7.86 4.92
CA GLN A 74 11.26 7.44 6.13
C GLN A 74 10.55 6.34 6.94
N LYS A 75 9.25 6.13 6.69
CA LYS A 75 8.41 5.19 7.44
C LYS A 75 8.08 3.93 6.64
N LEU A 76 8.14 4.02 5.33
CA LEU A 76 7.96 2.88 4.43
C LEU A 76 9.26 2.05 4.34
N PRO A 77 9.15 0.73 4.18
CA PRO A 77 10.30 -0.13 3.99
C PRO A 77 11.00 0.15 2.65
N ASP A 78 12.31 -0.06 2.61
CA ASP A 78 13.13 0.19 1.41
C ASP A 78 12.60 -0.51 0.16
N LYS A 79 12.07 -1.72 0.28
CA LYS A 79 11.52 -2.46 -0.86
C LYS A 79 10.34 -1.76 -1.54
N ILE A 80 9.56 -0.96 -0.80
CA ILE A 80 8.50 -0.16 -1.39
C ILE A 80 9.10 1.07 -2.08
N ILE A 81 10.07 1.70 -1.42
CA ILE A 81 10.70 2.92 -1.89
C ILE A 81 11.55 2.71 -3.14
N THR A 82 12.24 1.57 -3.27
CA THR A 82 13.25 1.36 -4.33
C THR A 82 12.86 0.34 -5.39
N MET A 83 11.88 -0.54 -5.12
CA MET A 83 11.57 -1.67 -6.01
C MET A 83 10.08 -1.87 -6.29
N ALA A 84 9.19 -1.04 -5.73
CA ALA A 84 7.77 -1.28 -5.92
C ALA A 84 7.29 -0.99 -7.34
N ASN A 85 6.29 -1.77 -7.73
CA ASN A 85 5.51 -1.57 -8.92
C ASN A 85 4.21 -0.81 -8.59
N PRO A 86 3.70 0.00 -9.52
CA PRO A 86 4.34 0.46 -10.76
C PRO A 86 5.34 1.60 -10.52
N TRP A 87 5.25 2.30 -9.38
CA TRP A 87 6.06 3.47 -9.07
C TRP A 87 6.89 3.27 -7.80
N HIS A 88 8.08 3.83 -7.82
CA HIS A 88 9.05 3.88 -6.73
C HIS A 88 9.87 5.18 -6.86
N LEU A 89 10.57 5.58 -5.80
CA LEU A 89 11.38 6.80 -5.74
C LEU A 89 12.80 6.61 -6.28
#